data_AF-A0A8S2RHS7-F1
#
_entry.id   AF-A0A8S2RHS7-F1
#
_cell.length_a   1.000
_cell.length_b   1.000
_cell.length_c   1.000
_cell.angle_alpha   90.00
_cell.angle_beta   90.00
_cell.angle_gamma   90.00
#
_symmetry.space_group_name_H-M   'P 1'
#
loop_
_entity.id
_entity.type
_entity.pdbx_description
1 polymer ?
#
loop_
_entity_poly.entity_id
_entity_poly.type
_entity_poly.pdbx_seq_one_letter_code
_entity_poly.pdbx_strand_id
1 'polypeptide(L)'
;THVLTSEQLGNDCRIDEAQQVLNQCEEMRKEKTTLETQLAEEQANADMNKAMEVCTVCGSFLIVGDIQSRLDEHNSGKQHAGYAKIRATLD
;
A
#
# COMPACT_ATOMS: atom_id res chain seq x y z
N THR A 1 22.16 -10.37 12.91
CA THR A 1 23.16 -10.97 12.02
C THR A 1 24.39 -10.11 11.89
N HIS A 2 24.36 -8.87 11.39
CA HIS A 2 25.57 -8.01 11.31
C HIS A 2 25.98 -7.32 12.63
N VAL A 3 25.02 -6.96 13.48
CA VAL A 3 25.30 -6.34 14.79
C VAL A 3 26.06 -7.29 15.72
N LEU A 4 25.68 -8.57 15.73
CA LEU A 4 26.38 -9.61 16.49
C LEU A 4 27.82 -9.80 16.01
N THR A 5 28.05 -9.69 14.69
CA THR A 5 29.41 -9.75 14.11
C THR A 5 30.24 -8.53 14.52
N SER A 6 29.64 -7.35 14.57
CA SER A 6 30.30 -6.14 15.08
C SER A 6 30.67 -6.24 16.56
N GLU A 7 29.78 -6.79 17.40
CA GLU A 7 30.05 -6.98 18.83
C GLU A 7 31.20 -7.97 19.07
N GLN A 8 31.26 -9.05 18.27
CA GLN A 8 32.35 -10.03 18.33
C GLN A 8 33.70 -9.43 17.89
N LEU A 9 33.72 -8.68 16.79
CA LEU A 9 34.94 -8.01 16.30
C LEU A 9 35.44 -6.93 17.27
N GLY A 10 34.54 -6.26 17.99
CA GLY A 10 34.88 -5.34 19.07
C GLY A 10 35.59 -6.02 20.24
N ASN A 11 35.14 -7.22 20.63
CA ASN A 11 35.78 -8.03 21.68
C ASN A 11 37.17 -8.57 21.27
N ASP A 12 37.40 -8.77 19.97
CA ASP A 12 38.70 -9.18 19.41
C ASP A 12 39.66 -7.99 19.18
N CYS A 13 39.34 -6.80 19.70
CA CYS A 13 40.07 -5.54 19.50
C CYS A 13 40.18 -5.09 18.02
N ARG A 14 39.34 -5.62 17.12
CA ARG A 14 39.27 -5.22 15.70
C ARG A 14 38.24 -4.10 15.52
N ILE A 15 38.52 -2.98 16.20
CA ILE A 15 37.62 -1.83 16.32
C ILE A 15 37.27 -1.22 14.96
N ASP A 16 38.25 -1.13 14.05
CA ASP A 16 38.04 -0.53 12.71
C ASP A 16 37.02 -1.32 11.87
N GLU A 17 37.05 -2.64 11.96
CA GLU A 17 36.14 -3.52 11.21
C GLU A 17 34.74 -3.56 11.81
N ALA A 18 34.64 -3.55 13.15
CA ALA A 18 33.36 -3.40 13.83
C ALA A 18 32.68 -2.07 13.45
N GLN A 19 33.44 -0.97 13.42
CA GLN A 19 32.93 0.34 13.05
C GLN A 19 32.50 0.42 11.58
N GLN A 20 33.24 -0.23 10.68
CA GLN A 20 32.84 -0.33 9.27
C GLN A 20 31.50 -1.08 9.09
N VAL A 21 31.31 -2.19 9.81
CA VAL A 21 30.06 -2.97 9.75
C VAL A 21 28.87 -2.18 10.33
N LEU A 22 29.08 -1.41 11.39
CA LEU A 22 28.05 -0.53 11.95
C LEU A 22 27.65 0.58 10.97
N ASN A 23 28.62 1.24 10.34
CA ASN A 23 28.36 2.26 9.32
C ASN A 23 27.53 1.71 8.17
N GLN A 24 27.85 0.51 7.69
CA GLN A 24 27.06 -0.18 6.66
C GLN A 24 25.63 -0.48 7.13
N CYS A 25 25.45 -0.85 8.40
CA CYS A 25 24.11 -1.07 8.97
C CYS A 25 23.29 0.23 9.04
N GLU A 26 23.92 1.35 9.38
CA GLU A 26 23.25 2.66 9.39
C GLU A 26 22.86 3.12 7.99
N GLU A 27 23.75 2.93 7.01
CA GLU A 27 23.49 3.23 5.61
C GLU A 27 22.31 2.40 5.06
N MET A 28 22.32 1.08 5.27
CA MET A 28 21.21 0.21 4.88
C MET A 28 19.88 0.60 5.57
N ARG A 29 19.92 1.04 6.83
CA ARG A 29 18.72 1.52 7.52
C ARG A 29 18.20 2.81 6.89
N LYS A 30 19.09 3.74 6.55
CA LYS A 30 18.73 5.01 5.90
C LYS A 30 18.12 4.77 4.51
N GLU A 31 18.71 3.88 3.73
CA GLU A 31 18.18 3.46 2.42
C GLU A 31 16.80 2.84 2.57
N LYS A 32 16.62 1.90 3.53
CA LYS A 32 15.33 1.30 3.82
C LYS A 32 14.27 2.37 4.12
N THR A 33 14.54 3.30 5.03
CA THR A 33 13.58 4.35 5.39
C THR A 33 13.26 5.27 4.22
N THR A 34 14.25 5.55 3.36
CA THR A 34 14.04 6.35 2.14
C THR A 34 13.11 5.63 1.17
N LEU A 35 13.36 4.34 0.90
CA LEU A 35 12.52 3.52 0.04
C LEU A 35 11.09 3.35 0.58
N GLU A 36 10.94 3.15 1.90
CA GLU A 36 9.63 3.09 2.55
C GLU A 36 8.84 4.39 2.36
N THR A 37 9.52 5.54 2.46
CA THR A 37 8.90 6.85 2.25
C THR A 37 8.47 7.04 0.79
N GLN A 38 9.34 6.71 -0.16
CA GLN A 38 9.03 6.79 -1.59
C GLN A 38 7.85 5.90 -1.98
N LEU A 39 7.82 4.66 -1.46
CA LEU A 39 6.73 3.74 -1.72
C LEU A 39 5.39 4.27 -1.16
N ALA A 40 5.41 4.88 0.03
CA ALA A 40 4.22 5.48 0.62
C ALA A 40 3.70 6.66 -0.22
N GLU A 41 4.61 7.51 -0.74
CA GLU A 41 4.25 8.60 -1.65
C GLU A 41 3.70 8.10 -2.98
N GLU A 42 4.31 7.06 -3.57
CA GLU A 42 3.83 6.41 -4.79
C GLU A 42 2.44 5.79 -4.59
N GLN A 43 2.21 5.10 -3.47
CA GLN A 43 0.91 4.54 -3.12
C GLN A 43 -0.15 5.63 -2.95
N ALA A 44 0.17 6.72 -2.25
CA ALA A 44 -0.74 7.85 -2.11
C ALA A 44 -1.09 8.48 -3.47
N ASN A 45 -0.11 8.63 -4.36
CA ASN A 45 -0.34 9.13 -5.71
C ASN A 45 -1.15 8.16 -6.57
N ALA A 46 -0.93 6.84 -6.44
CA ALA A 46 -1.71 5.83 -7.13
C ALA A 46 -3.17 5.81 -6.65
N ASP A 47 -3.40 5.98 -5.35
CA ASP A 47 -4.73 6.07 -4.75
C ASP A 47 -5.49 7.33 -5.22
N MET A 48 -4.81 8.46 -5.39
CA MET A 48 -5.41 9.69 -5.90
C MET A 48 -5.83 9.58 -7.38
N ASN A 49 -5.12 8.77 -8.18
CA ASN A 49 -5.32 8.67 -9.63
C ASN A 49 -6.10 7.41 -10.05
N LYS A 50 -6.82 6.75 -9.14
CA LYS A 50 -7.60 5.57 -9.51
C LYS A 50 -8.67 5.94 -10.54
N ALA A 51 -8.72 5.16 -11.62
CA ALA A 51 -9.71 5.34 -12.67
C ALA A 51 -11.12 5.11 -12.10
N MET A 52 -12.04 6.02 -12.41
CA MET A 52 -13.43 5.94 -11.98
C MET A 52 -14.35 5.66 -13.16
N GLU A 53 -15.38 4.86 -12.91
CA GLU A 53 -16.48 4.59 -13.84
C GLU A 53 -17.84 4.84 -13.18
N VAL A 54 -18.89 4.90 -13.99
CA VAL A 54 -20.26 5.10 -13.50
C VAL A 54 -21.00 3.78 -13.55
N CYS A 55 -21.62 3.40 -12.44
CA CYS A 55 -22.47 2.21 -12.37
C CYS A 55 -23.63 2.32 -13.37
N THR A 56 -23.75 1.33 -14.24
CA THR A 56 -24.78 1.32 -15.29
C THR A 56 -26.19 1.18 -14.76
N VAL A 57 -26.37 0.69 -13.53
CA VAL A 57 -27.68 0.50 -12.88
C VAL A 57 -28.13 1.76 -12.16
N CYS A 58 -27.31 2.26 -11.23
CA CYS A 58 -27.72 3.31 -10.29
C CYS A 58 -27.03 4.67 -10.49
N GLY A 59 -26.07 4.75 -11.42
CA GLY A 59 -25.40 6.01 -11.78
C GLY A 59 -24.39 6.53 -10.76
N SER A 60 -24.08 5.78 -9.70
CA SER A 60 -23.04 6.17 -8.73
C SER A 60 -21.64 5.85 -9.25
N PHE A 61 -20.65 6.61 -8.83
CA PHE A 61 -19.25 6.38 -9.17
C PHE A 61 -18.69 5.14 -8.47
N LEU A 62 -17.87 4.40 -9.22
CA LEU A 62 -17.15 3.22 -8.80
C LEU A 62 -15.68 3.37 -9.18
N ILE A 63 -14.80 2.84 -8.35
CA ILE A 63 -13.37 2.77 -8.65
C ILE A 63 -13.11 1.48 -9.43
N VAL A 64 -12.46 1.60 -10.59
CA VAL A 64 -12.09 0.45 -11.41
C VAL A 64 -11.02 -0.36 -10.67
N GLY A 65 -11.27 -1.66 -10.50
CA GLY A 65 -10.34 -2.57 -9.82
C GLY A 65 -10.34 -2.45 -8.29
N ASP A 66 -11.38 -1.88 -7.68
CA ASP A 66 -11.52 -1.85 -6.22
C ASP A 66 -11.68 -3.26 -5.62
N ILE A 67 -11.52 -3.36 -4.30
CA ILE A 67 -11.66 -4.61 -3.57
C ILE A 67 -13.09 -5.12 -3.63
N GLN A 68 -13.23 -6.44 -3.73
CA GLN A 68 -14.53 -7.11 -3.91
C GLN A 68 -15.55 -6.73 -2.84
N SER A 69 -15.14 -6.59 -1.57
CA SER A 69 -16.06 -6.24 -0.49
C SER A 69 -16.75 -4.89 -0.68
N ARG A 70 -16.08 -3.90 -1.31
CA ARG A 70 -16.69 -2.60 -1.59
C ARG A 70 -17.68 -2.69 -2.76
N LEU A 71 -17.35 -3.49 -3.78
CA LEU A 71 -18.26 -3.79 -4.88
C LEU A 71 -19.54 -4.47 -4.36
N ASP A 72 -19.40 -5.41 -3.42
CA ASP A 72 -20.54 -6.10 -2.80
C ASP A 72 -21.41 -5.15 -1.98
N GLU A 73 -20.81 -4.25 -1.21
CA GLU A 73 -21.52 -3.21 -0.46
C GLU A 73 -22.29 -2.27 -1.41
N HIS A 74 -21.66 -1.85 -2.52
CA HIS A 74 -22.33 -1.06 -3.56
C HIS A 74 -23.56 -1.80 -4.13
N ASN A 75 -23.40 -3.06 -4.53
CA ASN A 75 -24.43 -3.85 -5.19
C ASN A 75 -25.61 -4.18 -4.26
N SER A 76 -25.32 -4.42 -2.98
CA SER A 76 -26.33 -4.65 -1.93
C SER A 76 -26.91 -3.34 -1.35
N GLY A 77 -26.38 -2.19 -1.76
CA GLY A 77 -26.84 -0.87 -1.34
C GLY A 77 -28.27 -0.55 -1.79
N LYS A 78 -28.98 0.23 -0.96
CA LYS A 78 -30.39 0.59 -1.21
C LYS A 78 -30.60 1.32 -2.54
N GLN A 79 -29.69 2.21 -2.91
CA GLN A 79 -29.77 2.95 -4.16
C GLN A 79 -29.63 1.99 -5.35
N HIS A 80 -28.63 1.11 -5.33
CA HIS A 80 -28.43 0.12 -6.38
C HIS A 80 -29.63 -0.81 -6.51
N ALA A 81 -30.07 -1.40 -5.40
CA ALA A 81 -31.23 -2.29 -5.38
C ALA A 81 -32.53 -1.59 -5.82
N GLY A 82 -32.72 -0.32 -5.46
CA GLY A 82 -33.88 0.47 -5.87
C GLY A 82 -33.92 0.71 -7.38
N TYR A 83 -32.82 1.22 -7.95
CA TYR A 83 -32.72 1.46 -9.39
C TYR A 83 -32.78 0.18 -10.21
N ALA A 84 -32.19 -0.92 -9.72
CA ALA A 84 -32.29 -2.22 -10.35
C ALA A 84 -33.76 -2.68 -10.49
N LYS A 85 -34.55 -2.55 -9.42
CA LYS A 85 -35.98 -2.90 -9.44
C LYS A 85 -36.78 -2.03 -10.40
N ILE A 86 -36.53 -0.71 -10.40
CA ILE A 86 -37.22 0.21 -11.31
C ILE A 86 -36.95 -0.17 -12.76
N ARG A 87 -35.69 -0.40 -13.13
CA ARG A 87 -35.31 -0.81 -14.49
C ARG A 87 -35.99 -2.11 -14.90
N ALA A 88 -35.97 -3.12 -14.02
CA ALA A 88 -36.64 -4.39 -14.27
C ALA A 88 -38.17 -4.29 -14.46
N THR A 89 -38.79 -3.17 -14.07
CA THR A 89 -40.22 -2.90 -14.35
C THR A 89 -40.47 -2.09 -15.62
N LEU A 90 -39.43 -1.46 -16.17
CA LEU A 90 -39.50 -0.64 -17.39
C LEU A 90 -39.07 -1.41 -18.64
N ASP A 91 -38.29 -2.47 -18.46
CA ASP A 91 -37.95 -3.47 -19.48
C ASP A 91 -39.10 -4.47 -19.68
#